data_AF-R5M1L2-F1
#
_entry.id   AF-R5M1L2-F1
#
_cell.length_a   1.000
_cell.length_b   1.000
_cell.length_c   1.000
_cell.angle_alpha   90.00
_cell.angle_beta   90.00
_cell.angle_gamma   90.00
#
_symmetry.space_group_name_H-M   'P 1'
#
loop_
_entity.id
_entity.type
_entity.pdbx_description
1 polymer ?
#
loop_
_entity_poly.entity_id
_entity_poly.type
_entity_poly.pdbx_seq_one_letter_code
_entity_poly.pdbx_strand_id
1 'polypeptide(L)'
;MKFILNCQQAEELGKKLNDYSTKLSDTTSELQLLKVDGDFDWAGTINLINSNINITADRMKNAQKYIQLVVDKHTGLQKTFEYPTVVANDTVKKTTPVENPIPVPQDPTIKPSSSENQTDSTKATTINQKTSDTASSSETIVPPSSTTTSTSTTSPGITNASDYTTPDGARHFTIPEGNGERYTYMAWQAITSPSSNQYRLREAAGMNFDDEGFGRIDGRYVIACTTTFGQVGEYVDFKLEDGTILKCIIGDSKGGVNPQYNVSEWGHNNGKNVVEFIVDKNSWYNKKDNPGTPSNHPEWNHRVTEAYVYGNYFTDRRS
;
A
#
# COMPACT_ATOMS: atom_id res chain seq x y z
N MET A 1 -34.67 -4.81 14.07
CA MET A 1 -34.39 -4.65 12.62
C MET A 1 -33.67 -5.91 12.16
N LYS A 2 -34.26 -6.73 11.27
CA LYS A 2 -33.63 -7.98 10.79
C LYS A 2 -32.84 -7.64 9.53
N PHE A 3 -31.52 -7.50 9.66
CA PHE A 3 -30.65 -7.28 8.50
C PHE A 3 -30.48 -8.62 7.79
N ILE A 4 -31.22 -8.83 6.70
CA ILE A 4 -31.11 -10.03 5.85
C ILE A 4 -30.38 -9.62 4.58
N LEU A 5 -29.11 -10.01 4.46
CA LEU A 5 -28.40 -9.94 3.19
C LEU A 5 -29.03 -10.94 2.20
N ASN A 6 -29.35 -10.51 0.98
CA ASN A 6 -29.70 -11.45 -0.08
C ASN A 6 -28.42 -12.14 -0.60
N CYS A 7 -28.03 -13.24 0.04
CA CYS A 7 -26.80 -13.97 -0.27
C CYS A 7 -26.76 -14.47 -1.72
N GLN A 8 -27.91 -14.86 -2.29
CA GLN A 8 -27.98 -15.31 -3.68
C GLN A 8 -27.63 -14.17 -4.67
N GLN A 9 -28.23 -12.99 -4.50
CA GLN A 9 -27.93 -11.85 -5.36
C GLN A 9 -26.47 -11.39 -5.25
N ALA A 10 -25.91 -11.43 -4.03
CA ALA A 10 -24.50 -11.12 -3.82
C ALA A 10 -23.58 -12.15 -4.50
N GLU A 11 -23.90 -13.44 -4.42
CA GLU A 11 -23.15 -14.50 -5.10
C GLU A 11 -23.19 -14.34 -6.63
N GLU A 12 -24.36 -14.02 -7.19
CA GLU A 12 -24.52 -13.75 -8.63
C GLU A 12 -23.68 -12.54 -9.09
N LEU A 13 -23.59 -11.49 -8.27
CA LEU A 13 -22.72 -10.35 -8.54
C LEU A 13 -21.23 -10.75 -8.51
N GLY A 14 -20.82 -11.56 -7.54
CA GLY A 14 -19.46 -12.10 -7.46
C GLY A 14 -19.09 -12.90 -8.70
N LYS A 15 -19.98 -13.78 -9.18
CA LYS A 15 -19.79 -14.54 -10.43
C LYS A 15 -19.58 -13.63 -11.64
N LYS A 16 -20.44 -12.61 -11.82
CA LYS A 16 -20.30 -11.63 -12.90
C LYS A 16 -18.95 -10.90 -12.88
N LEU A 17 -18.46 -10.52 -11.69
CA LEU A 17 -17.16 -9.86 -11.54
C LEU A 17 -16.00 -10.77 -11.93
N ASN A 18 -16.05 -12.05 -11.56
CA ASN A 18 -15.04 -13.03 -11.96
C ASN A 18 -15.07 -13.32 -13.47
N ASP A 19 -16.26 -13.38 -14.07
CA ASP A 19 -16.40 -13.54 -15.52
C ASP A 19 -15.80 -12.35 -16.27
N TYR A 20 -16.07 -11.13 -15.82
CA TYR A 20 -15.47 -9.93 -16.40
C TYR A 20 -13.95 -9.89 -16.20
N SER A 21 -13.45 -10.30 -15.04
CA SER A 21 -12.00 -10.44 -14.80
C SER A 21 -11.36 -11.39 -15.81
N THR A 22 -11.97 -12.54 -16.04
CA THR A 22 -11.46 -13.56 -16.96
C THR A 22 -11.45 -13.03 -18.38
N LYS A 23 -12.57 -12.47 -18.85
CA LYS A 23 -12.67 -11.85 -20.17
C LYS A 23 -11.66 -10.72 -20.37
N LEU A 24 -11.44 -9.90 -19.34
CA LEU A 24 -10.45 -8.83 -19.40
C LEU A 24 -9.03 -9.39 -19.50
N SER A 25 -8.70 -10.42 -18.70
CA SER A 25 -7.41 -11.11 -18.80
C SER A 25 -7.21 -11.76 -20.16
N ASP A 26 -8.25 -12.33 -20.77
CA ASP A 26 -8.15 -12.98 -22.08
C ASP A 26 -7.75 -12.00 -23.20
N THR A 27 -8.11 -10.71 -23.07
CA THR A 27 -7.71 -9.67 -24.04
C THR A 27 -6.19 -9.52 -24.17
N THR A 28 -5.39 -9.96 -23.19
CA THR A 28 -3.92 -9.94 -23.31
C THR A 28 -3.42 -10.86 -24.41
N SER A 29 -4.12 -11.97 -24.65
CA SER A 29 -3.79 -12.92 -25.73
C SER A 29 -4.06 -12.31 -27.11
N GLU A 30 -5.11 -11.49 -27.22
CA GLU A 30 -5.45 -10.77 -28.46
C GLU A 30 -4.40 -9.69 -28.78
N LEU A 31 -4.00 -8.92 -27.76
CA LEU A 31 -2.96 -7.90 -27.91
C LEU A 31 -1.62 -8.48 -28.37
N GLN A 32 -1.29 -9.69 -27.91
CA GLN A 32 -0.04 -10.36 -28.24
C GLN A 32 0.03 -10.85 -29.70
N LEU A 33 -1.12 -10.93 -30.40
CA LEU A 33 -1.20 -11.28 -31.81
C LEU A 33 -1.07 -10.07 -32.75
N LEU A 34 -1.16 -8.85 -32.21
CA LEU A 34 -0.99 -7.64 -33.00
C LEU A 34 0.46 -7.55 -33.47
N LYS A 35 0.67 -7.44 -34.79
CA LYS A 35 1.96 -7.16 -35.41
C LYS A 35 1.97 -5.72 -35.89
N VAL A 36 3.07 -5.02 -35.64
CA VAL A 36 3.28 -3.66 -36.14
C VAL A 36 4.62 -3.65 -36.87
N ASP A 37 4.61 -3.14 -38.11
CA ASP A 37 5.80 -2.98 -38.93
C ASP A 37 6.52 -1.66 -38.58
N GLY A 38 7.85 -1.68 -38.53
CA GLY A 38 8.70 -0.50 -38.32
C GLY A 38 9.51 -0.53 -37.02
N ASP A 39 10.22 0.57 -36.73
CA ASP A 39 11.17 0.70 -35.61
C ASP A 39 10.51 1.01 -34.24
N PHE A 40 9.19 0.84 -34.12
CA PHE A 40 8.45 1.08 -32.87
C PHE A 40 8.62 -0.10 -31.91
N ASP A 41 8.94 0.17 -30.63
CA ASP A 41 9.00 -0.87 -29.59
C ASP A 41 7.59 -1.35 -29.19
N TRP A 42 7.05 -2.19 -30.07
CA TRP A 42 5.73 -2.79 -29.92
C TRP A 42 5.70 -3.83 -28.79
N ALA A 43 6.81 -4.56 -28.58
CA ALA A 43 6.91 -5.59 -27.56
C ALA A 43 6.90 -4.99 -26.13
N GLY A 44 7.67 -3.94 -25.89
CA GLY A 44 7.68 -3.22 -24.61
C GLY A 44 6.32 -2.60 -24.30
N THR A 45 5.68 -2.00 -25.30
CA THR A 45 4.35 -1.40 -25.17
C THR A 45 3.28 -2.46 -24.84
N ILE A 46 3.27 -3.61 -25.52
CA ILE A 46 2.36 -4.73 -25.22
C ILE A 46 2.54 -5.21 -23.79
N ASN A 47 3.79 -5.37 -23.33
CA ASN A 47 4.07 -5.85 -21.98
C ASN A 47 3.51 -4.90 -20.91
N LEU A 48 3.63 -3.59 -21.12
CA LEU A 48 3.08 -2.59 -20.19
C LEU A 48 1.54 -2.62 -20.17
N ILE A 49 0.92 -2.73 -21.34
CA ILE A 49 -0.55 -2.81 -21.45
C ILE A 49 -1.06 -4.10 -20.79
N ASN A 50 -0.45 -5.25 -21.10
CA ASN A 50 -0.80 -6.54 -20.51
C ASN A 50 -0.64 -6.54 -18.99
N SER A 51 0.42 -5.90 -18.46
CA SER A 51 0.60 -5.73 -17.02
C SER A 51 -0.58 -4.97 -16.39
N ASN A 52 -0.99 -3.84 -16.98
CA ASN A 52 -2.13 -3.06 -16.48
C ASN A 52 -3.46 -3.82 -16.53
N ILE A 53 -3.69 -4.58 -17.62
CA ILE A 53 -4.88 -5.42 -17.79
C ILE A 53 -4.92 -6.51 -16.72
N ASN A 54 -3.82 -7.25 -16.54
CA ASN A 54 -3.74 -8.32 -15.55
C ASN A 54 -3.92 -7.81 -14.11
N ILE A 55 -3.31 -6.68 -13.75
CA ILE A 55 -3.52 -6.03 -12.44
C ILE A 55 -5.01 -5.69 -12.24
N THR A 56 -5.69 -5.22 -13.28
CA THR A 56 -7.12 -4.89 -13.22
C THR A 56 -7.97 -6.14 -13.07
N ALA A 57 -7.67 -7.19 -13.83
CA ALA A 57 -8.33 -8.49 -13.71
C ALA A 57 -8.15 -9.08 -12.30
N ASP A 58 -6.96 -9.02 -11.72
CA ASP A 58 -6.69 -9.53 -10.37
C ASP A 58 -7.47 -8.76 -9.29
N ARG A 59 -7.60 -7.44 -9.45
CA ARG A 59 -8.45 -6.62 -8.57
C ARG A 59 -9.92 -7.05 -8.63
N MET A 60 -10.43 -7.38 -9.81
CA MET A 60 -11.80 -7.88 -9.99
C MET A 60 -12.00 -9.27 -9.36
N LYS A 61 -11.00 -10.17 -9.47
CA LYS A 61 -10.99 -11.46 -8.75
C LYS A 61 -11.00 -11.26 -7.23
N ASN A 62 -10.19 -10.34 -6.72
CA ASN A 62 -10.15 -10.06 -5.29
C ASN A 62 -11.49 -9.48 -4.79
N ALA A 63 -12.15 -8.62 -5.56
CA ALA A 63 -13.51 -8.16 -5.25
C ALA A 63 -14.51 -9.32 -5.16
N GLN A 64 -14.44 -10.29 -6.08
CA GLN A 64 -15.26 -11.50 -6.01
C GLN A 64 -14.97 -12.32 -4.73
N LYS A 65 -13.71 -12.48 -4.33
CA LYS A 65 -13.36 -13.19 -3.08
C LYS A 65 -13.97 -12.54 -1.85
N TYR A 66 -13.94 -11.21 -1.75
CA TYR A 66 -14.57 -10.49 -0.63
C TYR A 66 -16.08 -10.65 -0.62
N ILE A 67 -16.73 -10.57 -1.78
CA ILE A 67 -18.17 -10.84 -1.89
C ILE A 67 -18.49 -12.26 -1.43
N GLN A 68 -17.69 -13.24 -1.84
CA GLN A 68 -17.87 -14.64 -1.44
C GLN A 68 -17.72 -14.80 0.09
N LEU A 69 -16.71 -14.18 0.69
CA LEU A 69 -16.51 -14.23 2.15
C LEU A 69 -17.72 -13.67 2.91
N VAL A 70 -18.32 -12.57 2.42
CA VAL A 70 -19.51 -11.96 3.00
C VAL A 70 -20.71 -12.91 2.85
N VAL A 71 -20.89 -13.51 1.67
CA VAL A 71 -21.94 -14.50 1.39
C VAL A 71 -21.82 -15.70 2.33
N ASP A 72 -20.63 -16.26 2.50
CA ASP A 72 -20.39 -17.44 3.33
C ASP A 72 -20.72 -17.17 4.80
N LYS A 73 -20.21 -16.05 5.33
CA LYS A 73 -20.48 -15.62 6.72
C LYS A 73 -21.97 -15.35 6.96
N HIS A 74 -22.64 -14.64 6.04
CA HIS A 74 -24.05 -14.31 6.20
C HIS A 74 -24.97 -15.52 5.98
N THR A 75 -24.63 -16.43 5.08
CA THR A 75 -25.35 -17.69 4.91
C THR A 75 -25.25 -18.54 6.18
N GLY A 76 -24.07 -18.58 6.81
CA GLY A 76 -23.87 -19.22 8.12
C GLY A 76 -24.72 -18.59 9.21
N LEU A 77 -24.70 -17.26 9.32
CA LEU A 77 -25.52 -16.53 10.30
C LEU A 77 -27.02 -16.74 10.07
N GLN A 78 -27.50 -16.67 8.82
CA GLN A 78 -28.91 -16.89 8.50
C GLN A 78 -29.38 -18.28 8.93
N LYS A 79 -28.57 -19.32 8.74
CA LYS A 79 -28.84 -20.67 9.26
C LYS A 79 -28.92 -20.72 10.79
N THR A 80 -28.10 -19.95 11.50
CA THR A 80 -28.16 -19.89 12.98
C THR A 80 -29.37 -19.12 13.52
N PHE A 81 -29.99 -18.26 12.70
CA PHE A 81 -31.21 -17.52 13.06
C PHE A 81 -32.50 -18.19 12.57
N GLU A 82 -32.42 -19.26 11.79
CA GLU A 82 -33.54 -20.16 11.55
C GLU A 82 -33.80 -20.94 12.85
N TYR A 83 -34.84 -20.56 13.60
CA TYR A 83 -35.29 -21.34 14.74
C TYR A 83 -35.62 -22.77 14.28
N PRO A 84 -35.22 -23.81 15.03
CA PRO A 84 -35.67 -25.18 14.74
C PRO A 84 -37.19 -25.18 14.74
N THR A 85 -37.77 -25.70 13.65
CA THR A 85 -39.20 -25.88 13.51
C THR A 85 -39.71 -26.69 14.70
N VAL A 86 -40.44 -26.05 15.61
CA VAL A 86 -41.20 -26.78 16.63
C VAL A 86 -42.32 -27.49 15.89
N VAL A 87 -42.12 -28.77 15.63
CA VAL A 87 -43.20 -29.66 15.22
C VAL A 87 -44.02 -29.93 16.48
N ALA A 88 -45.12 -29.22 16.68
CA ALA A 88 -46.18 -29.66 17.59
C ALA A 88 -47.52 -29.00 17.23
N ASN A 89 -48.49 -29.87 17.02
CA ASN A 89 -49.93 -29.60 16.98
C ASN A 89 -50.34 -28.73 18.19
N ASP A 90 -51.08 -27.65 17.96
CA ASP A 90 -52.47 -27.55 18.41
C ASP A 90 -53.05 -26.14 18.21
N THR A 91 -54.36 -26.16 18.09
CA THR A 91 -55.32 -25.14 17.68
C THR A 91 -55.28 -23.87 18.54
N VAL A 92 -55.14 -22.66 17.98
CA VAL A 92 -55.88 -21.44 18.41
C VAL A 92 -55.96 -20.38 17.29
N LYS A 93 -57.20 -20.14 16.87
CA LYS A 93 -57.91 -18.92 16.39
C LYS A 93 -57.16 -17.79 15.65
N LYS A 94 -57.62 -17.63 14.42
CA LYS A 94 -57.63 -16.47 13.51
C LYS A 94 -58.11 -15.16 14.18
N THR A 95 -57.31 -14.09 14.09
CA THR A 95 -57.78 -12.70 14.07
C THR A 95 -57.01 -11.87 13.05
N THR A 96 -57.76 -11.08 12.29
CA THR A 96 -57.46 -10.30 11.07
C THR A 96 -56.51 -9.11 11.30
N PRO A 97 -55.84 -8.55 10.26
CA PRO A 97 -54.94 -7.41 10.38
C PRO A 97 -55.70 -6.07 10.40
N VAL A 98 -55.26 -5.14 11.25
CA VAL A 98 -55.69 -3.73 11.22
C VAL A 98 -54.62 -2.93 10.49
N GLU A 99 -55.01 -2.43 9.32
CA GLU A 99 -54.26 -1.50 8.48
C GLU A 99 -54.64 -0.07 8.91
N ASN A 100 -53.66 0.81 9.13
CA ASN A 100 -53.84 2.26 9.10
C ASN A 100 -52.48 2.93 8.74
N PRO A 101 -52.42 3.85 7.74
CA PRO A 101 -51.13 4.25 7.14
C PRO A 101 -50.71 5.73 7.39
N ILE A 102 -49.46 6.04 6.98
CA ILE A 102 -48.86 7.37 6.59
C ILE A 102 -48.24 8.21 7.75
N PRO A 103 -47.12 9.00 7.61
CA PRO A 103 -46.55 9.64 6.41
C PRO A 103 -45.03 9.53 6.09
N VAL A 104 -44.76 9.75 4.81
CA VAL A 104 -43.45 10.01 4.15
C VAL A 104 -43.04 11.48 4.35
N PRO A 105 -41.80 11.79 4.75
CA PRO A 105 -41.28 13.17 4.72
C PRO A 105 -40.87 13.58 3.30
N GLN A 106 -41.32 14.77 2.88
CA GLN A 106 -40.98 15.40 1.61
C GLN A 106 -39.56 16.02 1.62
N ASP A 107 -38.92 15.95 0.47
CA ASP A 107 -37.64 16.56 0.10
C ASP A 107 -37.77 18.08 -0.13
N PRO A 108 -36.88 18.94 0.40
CA PRO A 108 -36.78 20.31 -0.03
C PRO A 108 -35.71 20.47 -1.11
N THR A 109 -36.19 20.64 -2.34
CA THR A 109 -35.44 21.16 -3.49
C THR A 109 -35.17 22.66 -3.32
N ILE A 110 -33.92 23.12 -3.40
CA ILE A 110 -33.59 24.53 -3.74
C ILE A 110 -32.43 24.58 -4.75
N LYS A 111 -32.70 25.32 -5.85
CA LYS A 111 -31.89 25.59 -7.07
C LYS A 111 -30.84 26.71 -6.84
N PRO A 112 -29.90 26.95 -7.79
CA PRO A 112 -28.63 27.66 -7.59
C PRO A 112 -28.71 29.17 -7.88
N SER A 113 -27.72 29.92 -7.38
CA SER A 113 -27.41 31.30 -7.78
C SER A 113 -25.91 31.46 -8.04
N SER A 114 -25.62 32.22 -9.09
CA SER A 114 -24.35 32.44 -9.79
C SER A 114 -23.52 33.63 -9.29
N SER A 115 -22.21 33.55 -9.57
CA SER A 115 -21.22 34.59 -9.96
C SER A 115 -21.09 35.90 -9.20
N GLU A 116 -19.86 36.25 -8.78
CA GLU A 116 -19.05 37.32 -9.42
C GLU A 116 -17.59 37.38 -8.90
N ASN A 117 -16.71 37.86 -9.80
CA ASN A 117 -15.26 38.02 -9.71
C ASN A 117 -14.82 39.27 -8.94
N GLN A 118 -13.59 39.28 -8.39
CA GLN A 118 -12.49 40.26 -8.64
C GLN A 118 -11.31 40.04 -7.66
N THR A 119 -10.09 39.76 -8.16
CA THR A 119 -8.86 40.63 -8.22
C THR A 119 -8.36 41.11 -6.84
N ASP A 120 -7.08 41.15 -6.47
CA ASP A 120 -5.81 41.29 -7.19
C ASP A 120 -4.63 41.09 -6.20
N SER A 121 -3.42 41.03 -6.76
CA SER A 121 -2.16 41.59 -6.22
C SER A 121 -1.14 40.69 -5.45
N THR A 122 -0.13 40.24 -6.22
CA THR A 122 1.33 40.47 -6.04
C THR A 122 1.99 40.41 -4.65
N LYS A 123 3.07 39.60 -4.51
CA LYS A 123 4.48 40.06 -4.64
C LYS A 123 5.50 38.92 -4.46
N ALA A 124 6.45 38.86 -5.40
CA ALA A 124 7.69 38.09 -5.35
C ALA A 124 8.77 38.80 -4.49
N THR A 125 9.83 38.06 -4.11
CA THR A 125 11.25 38.47 -3.81
C THR A 125 11.87 37.32 -2.98
N THR A 126 13.10 36.80 -3.13
CA THR A 126 14.20 36.91 -4.10
C THR A 126 15.17 35.76 -3.84
N ILE A 127 15.85 35.39 -4.92
CA ILE A 127 16.93 34.41 -5.11
C ILE A 127 18.13 34.66 -4.18
N ASN A 128 18.82 33.58 -3.75
CA ASN A 128 20.28 33.59 -3.67
C ASN A 128 20.85 32.20 -3.98
N GLN A 129 21.50 32.11 -5.14
CA GLN A 129 22.39 31.02 -5.53
C GLN A 129 23.78 31.25 -4.90
N LYS A 130 24.43 30.18 -4.41
CA LYS A 130 25.89 30.06 -4.49
C LYS A 130 26.33 28.59 -4.60
N THR A 131 27.15 28.39 -5.62
CA THR A 131 27.97 27.27 -6.12
C THR A 131 28.76 26.50 -5.05
N SER A 132 28.71 25.16 -5.06
CA SER A 132 29.72 24.19 -5.56
C SER A 132 30.94 23.99 -4.64
N ASP A 133 31.21 22.74 -4.25
CA ASP A 133 32.48 22.02 -4.52
C ASP A 133 32.60 20.68 -3.77
N THR A 134 33.41 19.83 -4.40
CA THR A 134 33.68 18.40 -4.26
C THR A 134 34.70 18.05 -3.15
N ALA A 135 34.53 16.92 -2.43
CA ALA A 135 35.56 15.99 -1.89
C ALA A 135 34.87 15.01 -0.91
N SER A 136 34.90 13.67 -1.06
CA SER A 136 35.99 12.68 -1.06
C SER A 136 36.65 12.46 0.32
N SER A 137 36.81 11.17 0.67
CA SER A 137 37.54 10.55 1.81
C SER A 137 36.83 10.59 3.19
N SER A 138 36.89 9.58 4.06
CA SER A 138 37.63 8.30 4.12
C SER A 138 37.05 7.46 5.26
N GLU A 139 36.91 6.15 5.06
CA GLU A 139 36.53 5.17 6.09
C GLU A 139 37.61 5.06 7.18
N THR A 140 37.19 5.00 8.44
CA THR A 140 38.04 4.49 9.53
C THR A 140 37.23 3.51 10.36
N ILE A 141 37.67 2.26 10.35
CA ILE A 141 37.09 1.10 11.03
C ILE A 141 37.57 1.06 12.48
N VAL A 142 36.66 1.02 13.46
CA VAL A 142 36.95 0.61 14.85
C VAL A 142 35.76 -0.20 15.39
N PRO A 143 35.96 -1.38 16.04
CA PRO A 143 34.91 -2.37 16.32
C PRO A 143 34.07 -2.06 17.59
N PRO A 144 32.91 -2.74 17.79
CA PRO A 144 31.87 -2.29 18.71
C PRO A 144 32.08 -2.78 20.15
N SER A 145 31.74 -1.92 21.11
CA SER A 145 31.50 -2.32 22.50
C SER A 145 30.01 -2.11 22.81
N SER A 146 29.38 -3.21 23.22
CA SER A 146 27.98 -3.37 23.56
C SER A 146 27.62 -2.69 24.88
N THR A 147 26.45 -2.06 24.97
CA THR A 147 25.51 -2.15 26.10
C THR A 147 24.14 -1.59 25.67
N THR A 148 23.11 -2.39 25.92
CA THR A 148 21.68 -2.20 25.65
C THR A 148 21.02 -1.12 26.53
N THR A 149 20.03 -0.39 26.00
CA THR A 149 18.86 0.10 26.75
C THR A 149 17.70 0.30 25.79
N SER A 150 16.74 -0.62 25.80
CA SER A 150 15.49 -0.54 25.05
C SER A 150 14.54 0.44 25.74
N THR A 151 14.43 1.66 25.23
CA THR A 151 13.33 2.58 25.54
C THR A 151 12.26 2.44 24.46
N SER A 152 11.18 1.74 24.79
CA SER A 152 10.00 1.58 23.93
C SER A 152 9.21 2.90 23.85
N THR A 153 9.66 3.81 22.99
CA THR A 153 8.81 4.86 22.42
C THR A 153 8.16 4.28 21.17
N THR A 154 6.92 3.79 21.27
CA THR A 154 6.15 3.32 20.12
C THR A 154 5.79 4.50 19.22
N SER A 155 6.73 4.89 18.35
CA SER A 155 6.46 5.77 17.21
C SER A 155 5.41 5.09 16.32
N PRO A 156 4.44 5.80 15.72
CA PRO A 156 3.35 5.20 14.92
C PRO A 156 3.79 4.23 13.81
N GLY A 157 5.07 4.24 13.42
CA GLY A 157 5.65 3.34 12.42
C GLY A 157 6.40 2.12 12.95
N ILE A 158 6.45 1.90 14.27
CA ILE A 158 7.21 0.81 14.90
C ILE A 158 6.34 0.08 15.92
N THR A 159 6.31 -1.25 15.86
CA THR A 159 5.63 -2.10 16.86
C THR A 159 6.44 -3.35 17.15
N ASN A 160 6.30 -3.94 18.34
CA ASN A 160 6.89 -5.25 18.63
C ASN A 160 6.09 -6.37 17.95
N ALA A 161 6.75 -7.47 17.58
CA ALA A 161 6.11 -8.65 16.98
C ALA A 161 5.07 -9.29 17.90
N SER A 162 5.22 -9.20 19.23
CA SER A 162 4.22 -9.69 20.19
C SER A 162 2.88 -8.97 20.09
N ASP A 163 2.91 -7.71 19.69
CA ASP A 163 1.74 -6.82 19.58
C ASP A 163 1.29 -6.67 18.12
N TYR A 164 1.98 -7.34 17.20
CA TYR A 164 1.69 -7.30 15.78
C TYR A 164 0.68 -8.37 15.40
N THR A 165 -0.39 -7.93 14.76
CA THR A 165 -1.32 -8.84 14.09
C THR A 165 -1.07 -8.75 12.59
N THR A 166 -0.68 -9.88 11.99
CA THR A 166 -0.55 -9.97 10.54
C THR A 166 -1.88 -9.59 9.88
N PRO A 167 -1.89 -8.61 8.96
CA PRO A 167 -3.11 -8.22 8.27
C PRO A 167 -3.71 -9.37 7.48
N ASP A 168 -5.04 -9.43 7.46
CA ASP A 168 -5.77 -10.48 6.75
C ASP A 168 -5.44 -10.45 5.24
N GLY A 169 -5.18 -11.61 4.66
CA GLY A 169 -4.78 -11.74 3.26
C GLY A 169 -3.39 -11.19 2.91
N ALA A 170 -2.55 -10.84 3.88
CA ALA A 170 -1.20 -10.35 3.60
C ALA A 170 -0.35 -11.41 2.88
N ARG A 171 0.38 -10.97 1.85
CA ARG A 171 1.43 -11.77 1.22
C ARG A 171 2.65 -11.81 2.15
N HIS A 172 3.10 -13.01 2.47
CA HIS A 172 4.23 -13.23 3.38
C HIS A 172 5.47 -13.68 2.61
N PHE A 173 6.61 -13.08 2.95
CA PHE A 173 7.93 -13.42 2.41
C PHE A 173 8.90 -13.68 3.55
N THR A 174 9.63 -14.78 3.47
CA THR A 174 10.79 -15.06 4.32
C THR A 174 12.04 -14.67 3.56
N ILE A 175 12.82 -13.74 4.13
CA ILE A 175 14.06 -13.24 3.52
C ILE A 175 15.19 -14.22 3.91
N PRO A 176 15.99 -14.75 2.97
CA PRO A 176 17.06 -15.70 3.26
C PRO A 176 18.24 -15.07 4.00
N GLU A 177 18.92 -15.86 4.84
CA GLU A 177 20.15 -15.47 5.53
C GLU A 177 21.17 -14.86 4.56
N GLY A 178 21.94 -13.87 5.01
CA GLY A 178 22.86 -13.08 4.17
C GLY A 178 22.21 -11.92 3.39
N ASN A 179 20.88 -11.76 3.46
CA ASN A 179 20.13 -10.62 2.92
C ASN A 179 19.55 -9.76 4.05
N GLY A 180 19.17 -8.50 3.77
CA GLY A 180 18.51 -7.62 4.75
C GLY A 180 19.40 -7.08 5.86
N GLU A 181 20.72 -7.08 5.67
CA GLU A 181 21.72 -6.72 6.68
C GLU A 181 21.94 -5.22 6.86
N ARG A 182 21.39 -4.38 5.97
CA ARG A 182 21.56 -2.93 6.04
C ARG A 182 20.39 -2.15 5.50
N TYR A 183 20.32 -0.90 5.94
CA TYR A 183 19.40 0.11 5.47
C TYR A 183 20.16 1.19 4.72
N THR A 184 19.51 1.82 3.76
CA THR A 184 20.00 3.05 3.11
C THR A 184 18.90 4.09 3.10
N TYR A 185 19.15 5.22 2.46
CA TYR A 185 18.13 6.23 2.22
C TYR A 185 18.25 6.85 0.83
N MET A 186 17.12 7.39 0.35
CA MET A 186 17.06 8.22 -0.84
C MET A 186 16.16 9.45 -0.61
N ALA A 187 16.43 10.54 -1.31
CA ALA A 187 15.63 11.76 -1.23
C ALA A 187 14.25 11.58 -1.87
N TRP A 188 13.17 11.95 -1.17
CA TRP A 188 11.84 12.03 -1.78
C TRP A 188 11.79 13.05 -2.92
N GLN A 189 12.57 14.12 -2.80
CA GLN A 189 12.71 15.15 -3.81
C GLN A 189 13.37 14.66 -5.10
N ALA A 190 14.03 13.48 -5.11
CA ALA A 190 14.60 12.90 -6.33
C ALA A 190 13.55 12.28 -7.26
N ILE A 191 12.33 12.04 -6.75
CA ILE A 191 11.21 11.53 -7.55
C ILE A 191 10.58 12.69 -8.31
N THR A 192 10.90 12.82 -9.59
CA THR A 192 10.50 14.00 -10.40
C THR A 192 9.62 13.67 -11.59
N SER A 193 9.51 12.41 -11.99
CA SER A 193 8.74 12.00 -13.19
C SER A 193 7.23 11.97 -12.93
N PRO A 194 6.43 12.92 -13.47
CA PRO A 194 5.01 13.04 -13.12
C PRO A 194 4.15 11.86 -13.58
N SER A 195 4.59 11.12 -14.59
CA SER A 195 3.91 9.93 -15.10
C SER A 195 4.13 8.68 -14.22
N SER A 196 5.06 8.73 -13.27
CA SER A 196 5.40 7.60 -12.41
C SER A 196 4.44 7.45 -11.22
N ASN A 197 4.25 6.21 -10.76
CA ASN A 197 3.40 5.95 -9.59
C ASN A 197 4.01 6.54 -8.30
N GLN A 198 5.33 6.56 -8.18
CA GLN A 198 6.04 7.17 -7.04
C GLN A 198 5.79 8.67 -6.93
N TYR A 199 5.81 9.39 -8.06
CA TYR A 199 5.44 10.80 -8.09
C TYR A 199 3.97 10.99 -7.73
N ARG A 200 3.08 10.20 -8.33
CA ARG A 200 1.64 10.26 -8.04
C ARG A 200 1.32 10.01 -6.57
N LEU A 201 1.99 9.04 -5.92
CA LEU A 201 1.83 8.78 -4.50
C LEU A 201 2.26 9.97 -3.66
N ARG A 202 3.44 10.55 -3.96
CA ARG A 202 3.94 11.74 -3.27
C ARG A 202 2.97 12.90 -3.34
N GLU A 203 2.46 13.22 -4.53
CA GLU A 203 1.53 14.33 -4.68
C GLU A 203 0.19 14.04 -4.00
N ALA A 204 -0.31 12.80 -4.08
CA ALA A 204 -1.58 12.41 -3.50
C ALA A 204 -1.57 12.32 -1.96
N ALA A 205 -0.43 11.99 -1.36
CA ALA A 205 -0.26 11.90 0.09
C ALA A 205 0.33 13.17 0.71
N GLY A 206 0.92 14.03 -0.11
CA GLY A 206 1.82 15.10 0.33
C GLY A 206 3.22 14.56 0.62
N MET A 207 4.23 15.40 0.37
CA MET A 207 5.63 15.12 0.71
C MET A 207 5.88 15.49 2.18
N ASN A 208 5.32 14.70 3.09
CA ASN A 208 5.40 14.94 4.53
C ASN A 208 6.58 14.19 5.16
N PHE A 209 7.24 14.82 6.12
CA PHE A 209 8.34 14.24 6.88
C PHE A 209 8.05 14.29 8.39
N ASP A 210 8.60 13.35 9.15
CA ASP A 210 8.66 13.50 10.61
C ASP A 210 9.78 14.46 11.03
N ASP A 211 9.89 14.71 12.34
CA ASP A 211 10.87 15.63 12.93
C ASP A 211 12.33 15.21 12.66
N GLU A 212 12.57 13.95 12.30
CA GLU A 212 13.89 13.42 11.97
C GLU A 212 14.18 13.45 10.47
N GLY A 213 13.17 13.77 9.65
CA GLY A 213 13.27 13.90 8.19
C GLY A 213 12.93 12.63 7.43
N PHE A 214 12.36 11.60 8.05
CA PHE A 214 11.84 10.44 7.30
C PHE A 214 10.52 10.77 6.63
N GLY A 215 10.32 10.29 5.40
CA GLY A 215 9.04 10.40 4.71
C GLY A 215 7.95 9.61 5.43
N ARG A 216 6.77 10.22 5.62
CA ARG A 216 5.64 9.61 6.32
C ARG A 216 4.35 9.72 5.53
N ILE A 217 3.59 8.62 5.49
CA ILE A 217 2.20 8.57 5.03
C ILE A 217 1.44 7.75 6.05
N ASP A 218 0.42 8.32 6.68
CA ASP A 218 -0.49 7.63 7.59
C ASP A 218 0.19 6.89 8.75
N GLY A 219 1.22 7.52 9.31
CA GLY A 219 2.02 6.94 10.41
C GLY A 219 3.00 5.85 9.96
N ARG A 220 3.12 5.57 8.65
CA ARG A 220 4.05 4.60 8.07
C ARG A 220 5.29 5.28 7.51
N TYR A 221 6.42 4.59 7.55
CA TYR A 221 7.63 5.02 6.86
C TYR A 221 7.48 4.82 5.36
N VAL A 222 7.85 5.83 4.58
CA VAL A 222 7.90 5.72 3.13
C VAL A 222 9.25 5.12 2.76
N ILE A 223 9.25 4.03 1.99
CA ILE A 223 10.47 3.28 1.66
C ILE A 223 10.56 2.93 0.18
N ALA A 224 11.76 2.57 -0.28
CA ALA A 224 12.01 1.90 -1.53
C ALA A 224 12.45 0.46 -1.28
N CYS A 225 11.88 -0.48 -2.02
CA CYS A 225 12.25 -1.90 -2.03
C CYS A 225 12.14 -2.48 -3.44
N THR A 226 12.56 -3.72 -3.65
CA THR A 226 12.40 -4.41 -4.93
C THR A 226 10.95 -4.75 -5.21
N THR A 227 10.62 -4.97 -6.48
CA THR A 227 9.26 -5.34 -6.92
C THR A 227 8.78 -6.70 -6.42
N THR A 228 9.69 -7.50 -5.85
CA THR A 228 9.38 -8.77 -5.15
C THR A 228 8.36 -8.55 -4.04
N PHE A 229 8.55 -7.49 -3.25
CA PHE A 229 7.67 -7.22 -2.13
C PHE A 229 6.39 -6.54 -2.60
N GLY A 230 6.45 -5.64 -3.57
CA GLY A 230 5.22 -5.05 -4.12
C GLY A 230 5.46 -3.89 -5.05
N GLN A 231 4.38 -3.17 -5.31
CA GLN A 231 4.32 -1.98 -6.14
C GLN A 231 4.13 -0.75 -5.26
N VAL A 232 4.51 0.41 -5.82
CA VAL A 232 4.31 1.71 -5.17
C VAL A 232 2.85 1.87 -4.69
N GLY A 233 2.72 2.33 -3.44
CA GLY A 233 1.45 2.54 -2.75
C GLY A 233 0.96 1.35 -1.93
N GLU A 234 1.51 0.13 -2.11
CA GLU A 234 1.20 -0.98 -1.21
C GLU A 234 1.79 -0.76 0.18
N TYR A 235 1.10 -1.23 1.21
CA TYR A 235 1.65 -1.28 2.57
C TYR A 235 2.52 -2.52 2.71
N VAL A 236 3.67 -2.35 3.34
CA VAL A 236 4.58 -3.46 3.66
C VAL A 236 5.08 -3.28 5.07
N ASP A 237 4.92 -4.30 5.90
CA ASP A 237 5.47 -4.34 7.24
C ASP A 237 6.65 -5.31 7.26
N PHE A 238 7.82 -4.81 7.66
CA PHE A 238 9.05 -5.59 7.72
C PHE A 238 9.35 -5.98 9.16
N LYS A 239 9.62 -7.26 9.40
CA LYS A 239 10.06 -7.75 10.70
C LYS A 239 11.57 -7.87 10.72
N LEU A 240 12.16 -7.37 11.80
CA LEU A 240 13.57 -7.47 12.10
C LEU A 240 13.85 -8.68 13.01
N GLU A 241 15.11 -9.10 13.06
CA GLU A 241 15.55 -10.29 13.80
C GLU A 241 15.24 -10.23 15.31
N ASP A 242 15.24 -9.03 15.90
CA ASP A 242 14.88 -8.79 17.30
C ASP A 242 13.35 -8.81 17.55
N GLY A 243 12.54 -8.96 16.49
CA GLY A 243 11.08 -8.92 16.54
C GLY A 243 10.49 -7.52 16.36
N THR A 244 11.31 -6.49 16.12
CA THR A 244 10.80 -5.16 15.76
C THR A 244 10.06 -5.22 14.41
N ILE A 245 8.90 -4.56 14.30
CA ILE A 245 8.15 -4.40 13.05
C ILE A 245 8.24 -2.95 12.59
N LEU A 246 8.81 -2.74 11.41
CA LEU A 246 8.78 -1.48 10.69
C LEU A 246 7.54 -1.44 9.80
N LYS A 247 6.59 -0.56 10.12
CA LYS A 247 5.38 -0.35 9.32
C LYS A 247 5.65 0.64 8.21
N CYS A 248 5.58 0.18 6.97
CA CYS A 248 5.98 0.96 5.81
C CYS A 248 4.90 1.04 4.73
N ILE A 249 5.13 1.95 3.79
CA ILE A 249 4.47 2.06 2.50
C ILE A 249 5.54 2.16 1.42
N ILE A 250 5.34 1.47 0.30
CA ILE A 250 6.27 1.52 -0.82
C ILE A 250 6.11 2.86 -1.54
N GLY A 251 7.08 3.74 -1.34
CA GLY A 251 7.17 5.07 -1.95
C GLY A 251 7.87 5.11 -3.30
N ASP A 252 8.84 4.21 -3.50
CA ASP A 252 9.58 4.06 -4.74
C ASP A 252 9.93 2.60 -5.02
N SER A 253 10.29 2.29 -6.25
CA SER A 253 10.72 0.95 -6.67
C SER A 253 12.21 0.91 -6.93
N LYS A 254 12.91 -0.02 -6.29
CA LYS A 254 14.30 -0.38 -6.62
C LYS A 254 14.43 -1.19 -7.91
N GLY A 255 13.30 -1.45 -8.59
CA GLY A 255 13.23 -2.29 -9.78
C GLY A 255 13.15 -3.79 -9.45
N GLY A 256 13.13 -4.59 -10.52
CA GLY A 256 13.27 -6.05 -10.44
C GLY A 256 14.73 -6.49 -10.41
N VAL A 257 14.95 -7.81 -10.45
CA VAL A 257 16.29 -8.41 -10.49
C VAL A 257 17.09 -7.82 -11.65
N ASN A 258 18.25 -7.25 -11.33
CA ASN A 258 19.15 -6.67 -12.30
C ASN A 258 20.61 -6.86 -11.85
N PRO A 259 21.30 -7.89 -12.38
CA PRO A 259 22.68 -8.19 -12.03
C PRO A 259 23.66 -7.05 -12.37
N GLN A 260 23.38 -6.27 -13.41
CA GLN A 260 24.24 -5.15 -13.83
C GLN A 260 24.31 -4.05 -12.76
N TYR A 261 23.25 -3.89 -11.96
CA TYR A 261 23.16 -2.90 -10.89
C TYR A 261 23.16 -3.55 -9.48
N ASN A 262 23.60 -4.82 -9.37
CA ASN A 262 23.63 -5.59 -8.12
C ASN A 262 22.27 -5.63 -7.40
N VAL A 263 21.17 -5.71 -8.16
CA VAL A 263 19.82 -5.86 -7.63
C VAL A 263 19.45 -7.34 -7.67
N SER A 264 19.34 -7.95 -6.50
CA SER A 264 18.78 -9.30 -6.36
C SER A 264 17.27 -9.23 -6.17
N GLU A 265 16.63 -10.39 -6.04
CA GLU A 265 15.22 -10.48 -5.66
C GLU A 265 14.93 -9.76 -4.34
N TRP A 266 15.87 -9.79 -3.40
CA TRP A 266 15.68 -9.28 -2.04
C TRP A 266 16.03 -7.81 -1.88
N GLY A 267 16.85 -7.23 -2.77
CA GLY A 267 17.33 -5.88 -2.57
C GLY A 267 18.54 -5.50 -3.41
N HIS A 268 18.95 -4.25 -3.30
CA HIS A 268 20.23 -3.78 -3.82
C HIS A 268 21.39 -4.40 -3.05
N ASN A 269 22.57 -4.32 -3.66
CA ASN A 269 23.81 -4.90 -3.14
C ASN A 269 23.69 -6.40 -2.85
N ASN A 270 23.18 -7.14 -3.83
CA ASN A 270 22.95 -8.57 -3.74
C ASN A 270 22.06 -8.93 -2.55
N GLY A 271 21.02 -8.13 -2.31
CA GLY A 271 19.99 -8.37 -1.30
C GLY A 271 20.33 -7.92 0.11
N LYS A 272 21.52 -7.37 0.35
CA LYS A 272 21.86 -6.81 1.66
C LYS A 272 21.03 -5.58 2.03
N ASN A 273 20.59 -4.81 1.04
CA ASN A 273 19.75 -3.61 1.21
C ASN A 273 18.32 -3.86 0.75
N VAL A 274 17.51 -4.43 1.66
CA VAL A 274 16.07 -4.68 1.46
C VAL A 274 15.30 -3.36 1.55
N VAL A 275 15.50 -2.62 2.64
CA VAL A 275 14.76 -1.40 2.96
C VAL A 275 15.64 -0.16 2.75
N GLU A 276 15.22 0.72 1.86
CA GLU A 276 15.81 2.06 1.71
C GLU A 276 14.78 3.11 2.11
N PHE A 277 15.07 3.91 3.12
CA PHE A 277 14.13 4.92 3.60
C PHE A 277 14.05 6.09 2.62
N ILE A 278 12.84 6.57 2.36
CA ILE A 278 12.66 7.84 1.67
C ILE A 278 12.74 8.95 2.71
N VAL A 279 13.59 9.95 2.48
CA VAL A 279 13.93 11.00 3.44
C VAL A 279 13.88 12.40 2.82
N ASP A 280 13.85 13.42 3.67
CA ASP A 280 14.01 14.80 3.25
C ASP A 280 15.48 15.07 2.90
N LYS A 281 15.72 15.36 1.62
CA LYS A 281 17.05 15.71 1.12
C LYS A 281 17.72 16.80 1.95
N ASN A 282 16.98 17.81 2.37
CA ASN A 282 17.55 19.01 3.00
C ASN A 282 18.07 18.73 4.41
N SER A 283 17.44 17.82 5.15
CA SER A 283 17.84 17.44 6.51
C SER A 283 18.80 16.25 6.54
N TRP A 284 18.82 15.38 5.52
CA TRP A 284 19.61 14.14 5.53
C TRP A 284 20.93 14.19 4.77
N TYR A 285 20.94 14.74 3.56
CA TYR A 285 22.09 14.58 2.67
C TYR A 285 23.30 15.38 3.20
N ASN A 286 24.45 14.70 3.30
CA ASN A 286 25.69 15.19 3.90
C ASN A 286 25.61 15.51 5.40
N LYS A 287 24.59 15.00 6.10
CA LYS A 287 24.31 15.31 7.51
C LYS A 287 24.06 14.08 8.38
N LYS A 288 23.55 12.99 7.80
CA LYS A 288 23.19 11.76 8.52
C LYS A 288 23.81 10.53 7.86
N ASP A 289 24.23 9.60 8.71
CA ASP A 289 24.63 8.26 8.32
C ASP A 289 23.40 7.41 7.96
N ASN A 290 23.62 6.21 7.43
CA ASN A 290 22.52 5.28 7.13
C ASN A 290 21.78 4.88 8.42
N PRO A 291 20.45 4.65 8.36
CA PRO A 291 19.72 4.07 9.48
C PRO A 291 20.31 2.70 9.89
N GLY A 292 20.26 2.37 11.19
CA GLY A 292 20.90 1.17 11.73
C GLY A 292 22.40 1.33 12.01
N THR A 293 22.98 2.51 11.80
CA THR A 293 24.38 2.78 12.18
C THR A 293 24.44 3.30 13.63
N PRO A 294 25.62 3.27 14.29
CA PRO A 294 25.76 3.74 15.67
C PRO A 294 25.26 5.18 15.93
N SER A 295 25.29 6.03 14.90
CA SER A 295 24.93 7.45 14.94
C SER A 295 23.51 7.75 14.45
N ASN A 296 22.79 6.79 13.86
CA ASN A 296 21.46 7.01 13.30
C ASN A 296 20.59 5.74 13.43
N HIS A 297 19.68 5.75 14.40
CA HIS A 297 18.84 4.61 14.80
C HIS A 297 19.62 3.29 15.00
N PRO A 298 20.61 3.24 15.92
CA PRO A 298 21.35 2.01 16.21
C PRO A 298 20.44 0.85 16.66
N GLU A 299 19.28 1.16 17.23
CA GLU A 299 18.26 0.18 17.62
C GLU A 299 17.63 -0.53 16.41
N TRP A 300 17.78 -0.03 15.19
CA TRP A 300 17.36 -0.72 13.97
C TRP A 300 18.46 -1.58 13.35
N ASN A 301 19.62 -1.72 14.00
CA ASN A 301 20.76 -2.52 13.51
C ASN A 301 20.51 -4.04 13.64
N HIS A 302 19.38 -4.48 13.10
CA HIS A 302 18.94 -5.86 13.06
C HIS A 302 18.59 -6.21 11.62
N ARG A 303 18.82 -7.47 11.26
CA ARG A 303 18.53 -7.97 9.92
C ARG A 303 17.02 -8.01 9.66
N VAL A 304 16.60 -7.64 8.46
CA VAL A 304 15.21 -7.84 8.01
C VAL A 304 14.98 -9.33 7.69
N THR A 305 14.04 -9.97 8.37
CA THR A 305 13.81 -11.43 8.27
C THR A 305 12.53 -11.78 7.52
N GLU A 306 11.48 -10.96 7.62
CA GLU A 306 10.18 -11.22 7.01
C GLU A 306 9.57 -9.93 6.45
N ALA A 307 8.70 -10.08 5.46
CA ALA A 307 7.88 -9.00 4.92
C ALA A 307 6.42 -9.43 4.79
N TYR A 308 5.50 -8.54 5.16
CA TYR A 308 4.05 -8.72 5.08
C TYR A 308 3.44 -7.61 4.24
N VAL A 309 2.90 -7.95 3.07
CA VAL A 309 2.46 -6.95 2.08
C VAL A 309 0.96 -7.04 1.87
N TYR A 310 0.28 -5.90 1.97
CA TYR A 310 -1.18 -5.82 2.00
C TYR A 310 -1.68 -4.43 1.65
N GLY A 311 -2.97 -4.34 1.29
CA GLY A 311 -3.64 -3.08 1.00
C GLY A 311 -2.94 -2.25 -0.09
N ASN A 312 -3.49 -1.08 -0.36
CA ASN A 312 -2.82 -0.09 -1.21
C ASN A 312 -3.43 1.30 -0.98
N TYR A 313 -2.58 2.31 -0.82
CA TYR A 313 -2.97 3.70 -0.64
C TYR A 313 -3.98 4.18 -1.68
N PHE A 314 -3.81 3.82 -2.95
CA PHE A 314 -4.68 4.26 -4.04
C PHE A 314 -6.04 3.56 -4.05
N THR A 315 -6.18 2.37 -3.45
CA THR A 315 -7.45 1.64 -3.40
C THR A 315 -8.19 1.86 -2.10
N ASP A 316 -7.46 1.99 -0.99
CA ASP A 316 -8.03 1.96 0.35
C ASP A 316 -8.54 3.34 0.80
N ARG A 317 -8.10 4.42 0.14
CA ARG A 317 -8.49 5.81 0.42
C ARG A 317 -9.54 6.40 -0.53
N ARG A 318 -10.42 5.60 -1.12
CA ARG A 318 -11.55 6.18 -1.87
C ARG A 318 -12.57 6.79 -0.92
N SER A 319 -12.40 8.08 -0.63
CA SER A 319 -13.46 9.01 -0.20
C SER A 319 -14.31 9.43 -1.38
#